data_AF-A0A5B2VK37-F1
#
_entry.id   AF-A0A5B2VK37-F1
#
_cell.length_a   1.000
_cell.length_b   1.000
_cell.length_c   1.000
_cell.angle_alpha   90.00
_cell.angle_beta   90.00
_cell.angle_gamma   90.00
#
_symmetry.space_group_name_H-M   'P 1'
#
loop_
_entity.id
_entity.type
_entity.pdbx_description
1 polymer ?
#
loop_
_entity_poly.entity_id
_entity_poly.type
_entity_poly.pdbx_seq_one_letter_code
_entity_poly.pdbx_strand_id
1 'polypeptide(L)'
;MKLADISIRTPNKFLLQFNEGGAIWSMTALYLSCLGKYEAGSFKKVTIEISDNADRENQMEEMLNVIKISRVFDFSLYYDGNKFERKKMILDVLQQGLLYIENSKKWDENALKAAYECCLTKKLEHTWIRENKYILSPGRDHYGGVYCN
;
A
#
# COMPACT_ATOMS: atom_id res chain seq x y z
N MET A 1 1.17 -4.48 -19.26
CA MET A 1 0.36 -5.23 -18.27
C MET A 1 0.09 -4.29 -17.13
N LYS A 2 -1.13 -4.32 -16.60
CA LYS A 2 -1.52 -3.39 -15.54
C LYS A 2 -1.07 -3.89 -14.18
N LEU A 3 -0.50 -2.98 -13.40
CA LEU A 3 -0.26 -3.23 -11.99
C LEU A 3 -1.60 -3.41 -11.29
N ALA A 4 -1.82 -4.57 -10.69
CA ALA A 4 -3.09 -4.96 -10.08
C ALA A 4 -2.99 -5.12 -8.56
N ASP A 5 -1.77 -5.28 -8.03
CA ASP A 5 -1.56 -5.55 -6.61
C ASP A 5 -0.23 -4.94 -6.11
N ILE A 6 -0.27 -4.39 -4.91
CA ILE A 6 0.90 -3.92 -4.16
C ILE A 6 0.75 -4.48 -2.75
N SER A 7 1.75 -5.22 -2.28
CA SER A 7 1.72 -5.79 -0.93
C SER A 7 2.99 -5.45 -0.17
N ILE A 8 2.84 -5.10 1.11
CA ILE A 8 3.98 -4.92 2.02
C ILE A 8 4.08 -6.17 2.90
N ARG A 9 5.29 -6.70 3.06
CA ARG A 9 5.58 -7.90 3.87
C ARG A 9 6.77 -7.63 4.75
N THR A 10 6.85 -8.30 5.90
CA THR A 10 8.09 -8.35 6.69
C THR A 10 8.48 -9.80 6.91
N PRO A 11 9.78 -10.17 6.82
CA PRO A 11 10.24 -11.51 7.13
C PRO A 11 10.19 -11.83 8.63
N ASN A 12 10.02 -10.82 9.49
CA ASN A 12 9.95 -10.99 10.93
C ASN A 12 8.58 -11.50 11.42
N LYS A 13 8.59 -12.26 12.53
CA LYS A 13 7.38 -12.78 13.21
C LYS A 13 6.40 -11.70 13.70
N PHE A 14 6.76 -10.42 13.59
CA PHE A 14 5.94 -9.27 14.00
C PHE A 14 4.84 -8.87 12.99
N LEU A 15 4.69 -9.59 11.88
CA LEU A 15 3.68 -9.30 10.83
C LEU A 15 2.26 -9.11 11.38
N LEU A 16 1.89 -9.82 12.45
CA LEU A 16 0.57 -9.71 13.09
C LEU A 16 0.40 -8.38 13.87
N GLN A 17 1.45 -7.88 14.53
CA GLN A 17 1.42 -6.58 15.21
C GLN A 17 1.54 -5.42 14.22
N PHE A 18 2.32 -5.62 13.15
CA PHE A 18 2.56 -4.58 12.16
C PHE A 18 1.31 -4.24 11.34
N ASN A 19 0.46 -5.23 11.05
CA ASN A 19 -0.82 -5.03 10.35
C ASN A 19 -2.03 -4.85 11.29
N GLU A 20 -1.80 -4.63 12.58
CA GLU A 20 -2.89 -4.39 13.53
C GLU A 20 -3.68 -3.13 13.09
N GLY A 21 -5.01 -3.27 12.96
CA GLY A 21 -5.88 -2.22 12.44
C GLY A 21 -5.91 -2.05 10.91
N GLY A 22 -5.31 -2.97 10.14
CA GLY A 22 -5.44 -3.03 8.67
C GLY A 22 -4.79 -1.85 7.92
N ALA A 23 -3.85 -1.14 8.55
CA ALA A 23 -3.22 0.06 7.99
C ALA A 23 -2.49 -0.22 6.68
N ILE A 24 -1.79 -1.35 6.57
CA ILE A 24 -1.07 -1.75 5.35
C ILE A 24 -2.03 -1.95 4.19
N TRP A 25 -3.08 -2.74 4.41
CA TRP A 25 -4.10 -2.98 3.40
C TRP A 25 -4.79 -1.69 2.99
N SER A 26 -5.14 -0.84 3.96
CA SER A 26 -5.75 0.46 3.68
C SER A 26 -4.85 1.36 2.82
N MET A 27 -3.54 1.39 3.07
CA MET A 27 -2.61 2.25 2.33
C MET A 27 -2.26 1.71 0.95
N THR A 28 -2.01 0.41 0.82
CA THR A 28 -1.79 -0.24 -0.47
C THR A 28 -3.02 -0.10 -1.39
N ALA A 29 -4.22 -0.29 -0.84
CA ALA A 29 -5.47 -0.12 -1.59
C ALA A 29 -5.74 1.36 -1.96
N LEU A 30 -5.52 2.31 -1.03
CA LEU A 30 -5.62 3.74 -1.32
C LEU A 30 -4.67 4.15 -2.45
N TYR A 31 -3.42 3.72 -2.37
CA TYR A 31 -2.42 4.01 -3.38
C TYR A 31 -2.81 3.47 -4.75
N LEU A 32 -3.21 2.19 -4.83
CA LEU A 32 -3.71 1.60 -6.06
C LEU A 32 -4.93 2.35 -6.61
N SER A 33 -5.84 2.80 -5.74
CA SER A 33 -7.01 3.58 -6.15
C SER A 33 -6.64 4.94 -6.76
N CYS A 34 -5.61 5.59 -6.22
CA CYS A 34 -5.07 6.86 -6.72
C CYS A 34 -4.25 6.68 -7.99
N LEU A 35 -3.54 5.55 -8.10
CA LEU A 35 -2.71 5.20 -9.24
C LEU A 35 -3.55 4.81 -10.48
N GLY A 36 -4.70 4.17 -10.26
CA GLY A 36 -5.63 3.80 -11.32
C GLY A 36 -5.05 2.73 -12.27
N LYS A 37 -5.27 2.92 -13.58
CA LYS A 37 -4.78 1.99 -14.62
C LYS A 37 -3.32 2.31 -14.95
N TYR A 38 -2.38 1.67 -14.24
CA TYR A 38 -0.95 1.88 -14.43
C TYR A 38 -0.28 0.74 -15.21
N GLU A 39 0.44 1.07 -16.28
CA GLU A 39 1.17 0.10 -17.09
C GLU A 39 2.54 -0.19 -16.47
N ALA A 40 2.74 -1.43 -16.02
CA ALA A 40 3.94 -1.92 -15.35
C ALA A 40 4.68 -2.98 -16.20
N GLY A 41 4.62 -2.86 -17.53
CA GLY A 41 5.31 -3.78 -18.45
C GLY A 41 4.78 -5.22 -18.35
N SER A 42 5.60 -6.16 -17.92
CA SER A 42 5.25 -7.58 -17.69
C SER A 42 4.77 -7.89 -16.28
N PHE A 43 4.76 -6.89 -15.38
CA PHE A 43 4.48 -7.10 -13.97
C PHE A 43 3.03 -6.80 -13.61
N LYS A 44 2.44 -7.66 -12.78
CA LYS A 44 1.08 -7.52 -12.25
C LYS A 44 1.09 -7.16 -10.77
N LYS A 45 2.18 -7.46 -10.06
CA LYS A 45 2.29 -7.29 -8.62
C LYS A 45 3.65 -6.74 -8.21
N VAL A 46 3.64 -5.85 -7.23
CA VAL A 46 4.83 -5.44 -6.49
C VAL A 46 4.72 -5.90 -5.04
N THR A 47 5.81 -6.45 -4.52
CA THR A 47 5.95 -6.81 -3.11
C THR A 47 7.07 -5.98 -2.50
N ILE A 48 6.75 -5.19 -1.48
CA ILE A 48 7.74 -4.40 -0.75
C ILE A 48 8.01 -5.17 0.54
N GLU A 49 9.18 -5.79 0.61
CA GLU A 49 9.65 -6.46 1.81
C GLU A 49 10.33 -5.42 2.70
N ILE A 50 9.83 -5.24 3.92
CA ILE A 50 10.38 -4.28 4.87
C ILE A 50 11.13 -5.00 6.01
N SER A 51 12.31 -4.51 6.33
CA SER A 51 13.13 -4.98 7.45
C SER A 51 13.86 -3.82 8.14
N ASP A 52 14.24 -4.02 9.39
CA ASP A 52 15.17 -3.14 10.12
C ASP A 52 16.64 -3.35 9.70
N ASN A 53 16.93 -4.43 8.99
CA ASN A 53 18.27 -4.73 8.51
C ASN A 53 18.62 -3.93 7.24
N ALA A 54 19.60 -3.03 7.35
CA ALA A 54 20.14 -2.23 6.25
C ALA A 54 20.90 -3.03 5.19
N ASP A 55 21.46 -4.20 5.54
CA ASP A 55 22.24 -5.03 4.61
C ASP A 55 21.37 -5.57 3.44
N ARG A 56 20.06 -5.58 3.63
CA ARG A 56 19.09 -6.03 2.63
C ARG A 56 18.41 -4.90 1.87
N GLU A 57 18.78 -3.65 2.13
CA GLU A 57 18.15 -2.52 1.45
C GLU A 57 18.36 -2.60 -0.06
N ASN A 58 17.30 -2.28 -0.82
CA ASN A 58 17.30 -2.19 -2.27
C ASN A 58 17.58 -3.51 -3.01
N GLN A 59 17.56 -4.65 -2.31
CA GLN A 59 17.60 -5.96 -2.97
C GLN A 59 16.31 -6.19 -3.76
N MET A 60 16.45 -6.30 -5.07
CA MET A 60 15.34 -6.53 -6.00
C MET A 60 15.38 -7.97 -6.52
N GLU A 61 14.25 -8.67 -6.41
CA GLU A 61 14.05 -9.99 -6.99
C GLU A 61 12.91 -9.95 -7.99
N GLU A 62 13.14 -10.52 -9.16
CA GLU A 62 12.15 -10.61 -10.23
C GLU A 62 11.68 -12.05 -10.37
N MET A 63 10.37 -12.22 -10.29
CA MET A 63 9.68 -13.45 -10.64
C MET A 63 8.78 -13.17 -11.84
N LEU A 64 8.26 -14.22 -12.49
CA LEU A 64 7.44 -14.18 -13.71
C LEU A 64 6.64 -12.87 -13.96
N ASN A 65 5.76 -12.50 -13.02
CA ASN A 65 4.94 -11.28 -13.10
C ASN A 65 4.93 -10.50 -11.78
N VAL A 66 5.92 -10.74 -10.92
CA VAL A 66 6.02 -10.13 -9.59
C VAL A 66 7.41 -9.55 -9.41
N ILE A 67 7.49 -8.28 -8.98
CA ILE A 67 8.73 -7.71 -8.46
C ILE A 67 8.66 -7.71 -6.94
N LYS A 68 9.72 -8.17 -6.29
CA LYS A 68 9.95 -7.98 -4.86
C LYS A 68 11.09 -6.99 -4.68
N ILE A 69 10.93 -6.01 -3.80
CA ILE A 69 11.97 -5.04 -3.42
C ILE A 69 12.08 -4.99 -1.90
N SER A 70 13.30 -5.06 -1.40
CA SER A 70 13.57 -4.92 0.03
C SER A 70 13.85 -3.46 0.39
N ARG A 71 13.26 -2.98 1.49
CA ARG A 71 13.42 -1.61 2.01
C ARG A 71 13.66 -1.61 3.51
N VAL A 72 14.48 -0.68 3.96
CA VAL A 72 14.66 -0.44 5.39
C VAL A 72 13.42 0.24 5.95
N PHE A 73 13.00 -0.19 7.14
CA PHE A 73 11.85 0.37 7.83
C PHE A 73 12.11 0.44 9.32
N ASP A 74 11.90 1.62 9.90
CA ASP A 74 12.04 1.85 11.33
C ASP A 74 10.77 1.42 12.07
N PHE A 75 10.78 0.18 12.55
CA PHE A 75 9.66 -0.36 13.32
C PHE A 75 9.47 0.34 14.67
N SER A 76 10.55 0.79 15.31
CA SER A 76 10.49 1.49 16.60
C SER A 76 9.72 2.80 16.45
N LEU A 77 10.12 3.62 15.47
CA LEU A 77 9.44 4.87 15.16
C LEU A 77 7.98 4.65 14.73
N TYR A 78 7.72 3.57 13.99
CA TYR A 78 6.36 3.22 13.60
C TYR A 78 5.47 2.91 14.82
N TYR A 79 5.95 2.10 15.77
CA TYR A 79 5.16 1.77 16.95
C TYR A 79 5.01 2.95 17.91
N ASP A 80 5.97 3.88 17.95
CA ASP A 80 5.86 5.11 18.75
C ASP A 80 4.91 6.15 18.12
N GLY A 81 4.74 6.10 16.79
CA GLY A 81 3.90 7.04 16.06
C GLY A 81 2.39 6.86 16.28
N ASN A 82 1.64 7.94 16.06
CA ASN A 82 0.18 7.91 16.06
C ASN A 82 -0.38 7.26 14.77
N LYS A 83 -1.70 7.05 14.71
CA LYS A 83 -2.37 6.39 13.56
C LYS A 83 -2.07 7.06 12.21
N PHE A 84 -1.98 8.39 12.18
CA PHE A 84 -1.69 9.13 10.95
C PHE A 84 -0.22 8.95 10.54
N GLU A 85 0.71 9.10 11.49
CA GLU A 85 2.15 8.91 11.28
C GLU A 85 2.47 7.51 10.78
N ARG A 86 1.88 6.48 11.41
CA ARG A 86 2.02 5.08 10.99
C ARG A 86 1.61 4.87 9.53
N LYS A 87 0.45 5.41 9.14
CA LYS A 87 -0.02 5.34 7.75
C LYS A 87 0.90 6.09 6.79
N LYS A 88 1.42 7.25 7.21
CA LYS A 88 2.35 8.03 6.42
C LYS A 88 3.65 7.26 6.19
N MET A 89 4.23 6.66 7.23
CA MET A 89 5.43 5.82 7.09
C MET A 89 5.21 4.64 6.13
N ILE A 90 4.04 4.00 6.17
CA ILE A 90 3.66 2.94 5.22
C ILE A 90 3.58 3.48 3.78
N LEU A 91 2.98 4.65 3.59
CA LEU A 91 2.89 5.29 2.28
C LEU A 91 4.27 5.69 1.76
N ASP A 92 5.13 6.22 2.63
CA ASP A 92 6.47 6.68 2.30
C ASP A 92 7.35 5.50 1.85
N VAL A 93 7.36 4.40 2.60
CA VAL A 93 8.14 3.20 2.20
C VAL A 93 7.58 2.58 0.92
N LEU A 94 6.26 2.66 0.71
CA LEU A 94 5.62 2.20 -0.52
C LEU A 94 6.10 3.02 -1.73
N GLN A 95 6.04 4.35 -1.62
CA GLN A 95 6.47 5.26 -2.67
C GLN A 95 7.95 5.09 -2.98
N GLN A 96 8.80 5.00 -1.95
CA GLN A 96 10.23 4.79 -2.13
C GLN A 96 10.53 3.47 -2.85
N GLY A 97 9.84 2.38 -2.48
CA GLY A 97 10.00 1.09 -3.16
C GLY A 97 9.60 1.15 -4.64
N LEU A 98 8.48 1.81 -4.98
CA LEU A 98 8.04 1.95 -6.36
C LEU A 98 8.94 2.85 -7.20
N LEU A 99 9.41 3.98 -6.66
CA LEU A 99 10.37 4.85 -7.35
C LEU A 99 11.70 4.13 -7.60
N TYR A 100 12.14 3.28 -6.68
CA TYR A 100 13.34 2.46 -6.89
C TYR A 100 13.16 1.48 -8.06
N ILE A 101 12.01 0.82 -8.14
CA ILE A 101 11.67 -0.08 -9.24
C ILE A 101 11.56 0.69 -10.55
N GLU A 102 10.93 1.85 -10.53
CA GLU A 102 10.76 2.73 -11.69
C GLU A 102 12.10 3.06 -12.34
N ASN A 103 13.08 3.50 -11.55
CA ASN A 103 14.44 3.79 -12.04
C ASN A 103 15.06 2.61 -12.81
N SER A 104 14.75 1.37 -12.41
CA SER A 104 15.26 0.16 -13.07
C SER A 104 14.41 -0.28 -14.27
N LYS A 105 13.10 -0.01 -14.25
CA LYS A 105 12.12 -0.55 -15.21
C LYS A 105 11.52 0.48 -16.17
N LYS A 106 11.93 1.75 -16.06
CA LYS A 106 11.43 2.87 -16.86
C LYS A 106 9.91 2.99 -16.79
N TRP A 107 9.35 2.85 -15.60
CA TRP A 107 7.93 3.07 -15.41
C TRP A 107 7.61 4.57 -15.42
N ASP A 108 6.33 4.93 -15.47
CA ASP A 108 5.95 6.36 -15.43
C ASP A 108 6.07 6.89 -13.99
N GLU A 109 7.17 7.61 -13.73
CA GLU A 109 7.45 8.25 -12.44
C GLU A 109 6.40 9.30 -12.06
N ASN A 110 5.86 10.04 -13.04
CA ASN A 110 4.91 11.12 -12.79
C ASN A 110 3.60 10.58 -12.24
N ALA A 111 3.14 9.44 -12.78
CA ALA A 111 1.96 8.77 -12.28
C ALA A 111 2.14 8.23 -10.85
N LEU A 112 3.34 7.76 -10.48
CA LEU A 112 3.64 7.35 -9.09
C LEU A 112 3.64 8.54 -8.12
N LYS A 113 4.29 9.65 -8.50
CA LYS A 113 4.27 10.89 -7.70
C LYS A 113 2.85 11.44 -7.53
N ALA A 114 2.06 11.45 -8.61
CA ALA A 114 0.67 11.89 -8.56
C ALA A 114 -0.19 10.99 -7.66
N ALA A 115 0.05 9.67 -7.67
CA ALA A 115 -0.66 8.75 -6.78
C ALA A 115 -0.34 8.99 -5.30
N TYR A 116 0.92 9.27 -4.97
CA TYR A 116 1.36 9.65 -3.63
C TYR A 116 0.68 10.94 -3.15
N GLU A 117 0.71 12.01 -3.96
CA GLU A 117 0.05 13.28 -3.63
C GLU A 117 -1.47 13.13 -3.49
N CYS A 118 -2.10 12.28 -4.31
CA CYS A 118 -3.51 11.94 -4.16
C CYS A 118 -3.80 11.29 -2.80
N CYS A 119 -2.93 10.40 -2.31
CA CYS A 119 -3.07 9.78 -0.99
C CYS A 119 -2.99 10.81 0.13
N LEU A 120 -2.06 11.77 0.04
CA LEU A 120 -1.91 12.87 0.98
C LEU A 120 -3.13 13.80 0.97
N THR A 121 -3.64 14.13 -0.21
CA THR A 121 -4.83 14.97 -0.38
C THR A 121 -6.08 14.32 0.22
N LYS A 122 -6.16 12.98 0.16
CA LYS A 122 -7.20 12.16 0.81
C LYS A 122 -6.94 11.92 2.31
N LYS A 123 -5.99 12.62 2.92
CA LYS A 123 -5.64 12.53 4.36
C LYS A 123 -5.32 11.10 4.84
N LEU A 124 -4.79 10.25 3.96
CA LEU A 124 -4.49 8.84 4.27
C LEU A 124 -5.73 8.05 4.74
N GLU A 125 -6.91 8.44 4.26
CA GLU A 125 -8.15 7.73 4.50
C GLU A 125 -8.57 6.98 3.26
N HIS A 126 -8.55 5.65 3.37
CA HIS A 126 -9.16 4.81 2.36
C HIS A 126 -10.64 4.70 2.66
N THR A 127 -11.44 5.57 2.07
CA THR A 127 -12.89 5.44 2.08
C THR A 127 -13.30 4.32 1.13
N TRP A 128 -13.29 3.07 1.63
CA TRP A 128 -14.13 1.99 1.06
C TRP A 128 -15.61 2.15 1.39
N ILE A 129 -15.95 3.31 1.96
CA ILE A 129 -17.30 3.70 2.26
C ILE A 129 -17.94 3.96 0.90
N ARG A 130 -18.62 2.93 0.36
CA ARG A 130 -19.90 3.15 -0.31
C ARG A 130 -20.51 4.37 0.37
N GLU A 131 -20.79 5.44 -0.36
CA GLU A 131 -21.32 6.69 0.21
C GLU A 131 -22.49 6.44 1.18
N ASN A 132 -23.19 5.29 1.02
CA ASN A 132 -23.98 4.65 2.06
C ASN A 132 -23.25 3.50 2.76
N LYS A 133 -22.97 3.67 4.06
CA LYS A 133 -22.62 2.57 5.00
C LYS A 133 -23.68 1.46 5.05
N TYR A 134 -24.83 1.68 4.42
CA TYR A 134 -26.01 0.84 4.43
C TYR A 134 -26.25 0.19 3.06
N ILE A 135 -26.29 -1.14 3.05
CA ILE A 135 -26.79 -1.93 1.93
C ILE A 135 -28.27 -2.13 2.15
N LEU A 136 -29.10 -1.54 1.30
CA LEU A 136 -30.54 -1.78 1.32
C LEU A 136 -30.84 -3.14 0.71
N SER A 137 -31.74 -3.89 1.36
CA SER A 137 -32.37 -5.06 0.75
C SER A 137 -33.11 -4.67 -0.54
N PRO A 138 -33.35 -5.61 -1.48
CA PRO A 138 -34.09 -5.33 -2.72
C PRO A 138 -35.47 -4.69 -2.50
N GLY A 139 -36.12 -4.98 -1.37
CA GLY A 139 -37.40 -4.36 -0.95
C GLY A 139 -37.27 -3.02 -0.22
N ARG A 140 -36.05 -2.58 0.12
CA ARG A 140 -35.73 -1.41 0.97
C ARG A 140 -36.23 -1.47 2.41
N ASP A 141 -36.78 -2.60 2.86
CA ASP A 141 -37.34 -2.77 4.21
C ASP A 141 -36.25 -2.96 5.29
N HIS A 142 -35.04 -3.34 4.89
CA HIS A 142 -33.92 -3.62 5.79
C HIS A 142 -32.62 -3.02 5.27
N TYR A 143 -31.77 -2.57 6.19
CA TYR A 143 -30.41 -2.09 5.91
C TYR A 143 -29.36 -2.94 6.62
N GLY A 144 -28.31 -3.35 5.90
CA GLY A 144 -27.11 -3.97 6.46
C GLY A 144 -25.96 -2.97 6.49
N GLY A 145 -25.37 -2.74 7.66
CA GLY A 145 -24.22 -1.86 7.81
C GLY A 145 -22.94 -2.63 8.13
N VAL A 146 -21.82 -2.27 7.48
CA VAL A 146 -20.49 -2.74 7.88
C VAL A 146 -19.88 -1.68 8.79
N TYR A 147 -19.64 -2.03 10.04
CA TYR A 147 -19.01 -1.18 11.03
C TYR A 147 -17.61 -1.72 11.32
N CYS A 148 -16.59 -0.87 11.19
CA CYS A 148 -15.27 -1.17 11.72
C CYS A 148 -15.18 -0.55 13.12
N ASN A 149 -14.94 -1.37 14.14
CA ASN A 149 -14.55 -0.92 15.48
C ASN A 149 -13.07 -0.52 15.47
#